data_AF-A0A942RJ14-F1
#
_entry.id   AF-A0A942RJ14-F1
#
_cell.length_a   1.000
_cell.length_b   1.000
_cell.length_c   1.000
_cell.angle_alpha   90.00
_cell.angle_beta   90.00
_cell.angle_gamma   90.00
#
_symmetry.space_group_name_H-M   'P 1'
#
loop_
_entity.id
_entity.type
_entity.pdbx_description
1 polymer ?
#
loop_
_entity_poly.entity_id
_entity_poly.type
_entity_poly.pdbx_seq_one_letter_code
_entity_poly.pdbx_strand_id
1 'polypeptide(L)' 'RINDAKEYVAGKLGVSVIDLSNEIVMEEVREDLNIGKIRTLHQNAKGIEAKFRIAKLLEIEINCVNRFKRLTEG' A
#
# COMPACT_ATOMS: atom_id res chain seq x y z
N ARG A 1 3.72 12.34 16.00
CA ARG A 1 3.31 10.91 15.92
C ARG A 1 3.76 10.28 14.60
N ILE A 2 5.01 10.50 14.18
CA ILE A 2 5.55 9.88 12.96
C ILE A 2 6.12 8.49 13.25
N ASN A 3 6.69 8.29 14.43
CA ASN A 3 7.22 6.99 14.86
C ASN A 3 6.09 5.96 14.98
N ASP A 4 5.01 6.29 15.67
CA ASP A 4 3.82 5.44 15.80
C ASP A 4 3.25 5.02 14.43
N ALA A 5 3.24 5.95 13.46
CA ALA A 5 2.78 5.66 12.11
C ALA A 5 3.73 4.70 11.37
N LYS A 6 5.05 4.85 11.55
CA LYS A 6 6.04 3.92 10.99
C LYS A 6 5.92 2.53 11.60
N GLU A 7 5.78 2.44 12.92
CA GLU A 7 5.56 1.16 13.62
C GLU A 7 4.28 0.48 13.15
N TYR A 8 3.19 1.24 13.00
CA TYR A 8 1.93 0.73 12.48
C TYR A 8 2.09 0.13 11.07
N VAL A 9 2.71 0.89 10.15
CA VAL A 9 2.92 0.44 8.77
C VAL A 9 3.87 -0.77 8.72
N ALA A 10 4.99 -0.72 9.45
CA ALA A 10 5.94 -1.83 9.53
C ALA A 10 5.26 -3.11 10.03
N GLY A 11 4.43 -3.00 11.07
CA GLY A 11 3.64 -4.11 11.59
C GLY A 11 2.63 -4.67 10.59
N LYS A 12 1.90 -3.81 9.85
CA LYS A 12 0.98 -4.25 8.80
C LYS A 12 1.69 -4.92 7.61
N LEU A 13 2.95 -4.56 7.36
CA LEU A 13 3.77 -5.12 6.29
C LEU A 13 4.61 -6.33 6.71
N GLY A 14 4.68 -6.65 8.01
CA GLY A 14 5.48 -7.76 8.53
C GLY A 14 7.00 -7.52 8.47
N VAL A 15 7.44 -6.27 8.46
CA VAL A 15 8.87 -5.88 8.39
C VAL A 15 9.25 -4.99 9.56
N SER A 16 10.54 -4.69 9.73
CA SER A 16 10.98 -3.73 10.73
C SER A 16 10.81 -2.28 10.24
N VAL A 17 10.85 -1.32 11.17
CA VAL A 17 10.80 0.12 10.81
C VAL A 17 11.97 0.54 9.93
N ILE A 18 13.15 -0.08 10.09
CA ILE A 18 14.33 0.25 9.26
C ILE A 18 14.15 -0.28 7.83
N ASP A 19 13.49 -1.43 7.67
CA ASP A 19 13.23 -2.03 6.36
C ASP A 19 12.31 -1.16 5.49
N LEU A 20 11.46 -0.32 6.07
CA LEU A 20 10.62 0.62 5.31
C LEU A 20 11.42 1.55 4.38
N SER A 21 12.72 1.76 4.68
CA SER A 21 13.63 2.59 3.87
C SER A 21 14.57 1.76 3.00
N ASN A 22 14.56 0.43 3.12
CA ASN A 22 15.36 -0.47 2.32
C ASN A 22 14.63 -0.78 1.02
N GLU A 23 15.17 -0.31 -0.11
CA GLU A 23 14.55 -0.48 -1.43
C GLU A 23 14.37 -1.96 -1.81
N ILE A 24 15.35 -2.82 -1.51
CA ILE A 24 15.33 -4.23 -1.91
C ILE A 24 14.21 -4.96 -1.16
N VAL A 25 14.16 -4.82 0.16
CA VAL A 25 13.10 -5.42 0.99
C VAL A 25 11.72 -4.90 0.57
N MET A 26 11.62 -3.59 0.34
CA MET A 26 10.35 -2.98 -0.02
C MET A 26 9.95 -3.18 -1.49
N GLU A 27 10.84 -3.68 -2.34
CA GLU A 27 10.48 -4.17 -3.68
C GLU A 27 9.74 -5.49 -3.55
N GLU A 28 10.32 -6.45 -2.82
CA GLU A 28 9.73 -7.78 -2.58
C GLU A 28 8.37 -7.67 -1.87
N VAL A 29 8.29 -6.91 -0.77
CA VAL A 29 7.05 -6.69 -0.02
C VAL A 29 5.94 -6.11 -0.89
N ARG A 30 6.27 -5.17 -1.80
CA ARG A 30 5.26 -4.55 -2.67
C ARG A 30 4.78 -5.50 -3.77
N GLU A 31 5.66 -6.38 -4.23
CA GLU A 31 5.35 -7.42 -5.21
C GLU A 31 4.45 -8.48 -4.60
N ASP A 32 4.84 -9.04 -3.44
CA ASP A 32 4.09 -10.07 -2.73
C ASP A 32 2.70 -9.60 -2.30
N LEU A 33 2.59 -8.39 -1.77
CA LEU A 33 1.32 -7.81 -1.34
C LEU A 33 0.53 -7.17 -2.50
N ASN A 34 1.14 -7.10 -3.69
CA ASN A 34 0.59 -6.50 -4.89
C ASN A 34 0.03 -5.08 -4.64
N ILE A 35 0.77 -4.24 -3.92
CA ILE A 35 0.36 -2.87 -3.53
C ILE A 35 0.93 -1.78 -4.45
N GLY A 36 1.44 -2.19 -5.61
CA GLY A 36 1.97 -1.31 -6.65
C GLY A 36 3.39 -0.81 -6.35
N LYS A 37 4.19 -0.65 -7.41
CA LYS A 37 5.55 -0.08 -7.39
C LYS A 37 5.72 0.90 -8.56
N ILE A 38 6.76 1.75 -8.54
CA ILE A 38 6.97 2.78 -9.57
C ILE A 38 7.00 2.16 -10.98
N ARG A 39 7.76 1.07 -11.13
CA ARG A 39 7.79 0.25 -12.34
C ARG A 39 6.98 -1.03 -12.11
N THR A 40 5.67 -0.95 -12.35
CA THR A 40 4.82 -2.14 -12.25
C THR A 40 5.15 -3.16 -13.33
N LEU A 41 5.22 -4.44 -12.93
CA LEU A 41 5.26 -5.55 -13.88
C LEU A 41 3.86 -5.77 -14.45
N HIS A 42 3.79 -6.48 -15.58
CA HIS A 42 2.50 -6.91 -16.14
C HIS A 42 1.73 -7.69 -15.08
N GLN A 43 0.43 -7.40 -14.94
CA GLN A 43 -0.51 -8.01 -13.97
C GLN A 43 -0.45 -7.48 -12.52
N ASN A 44 0.54 -6.66 -12.16
CA ASN A 44 0.54 -6.02 -10.84
C ASN A 44 -0.46 -4.86 -10.78
N ALA A 45 -1.06 -4.69 -9.60
CA ALA A 45 -2.02 -3.64 -9.32
C ALA A 45 -1.37 -2.27 -9.54
N LYS A 46 -2.12 -1.40 -10.24
CA LYS A 46 -1.66 -0.06 -10.62
C LYS A 46 -2.74 0.99 -10.42
N GLY A 47 -2.30 2.24 -10.25
CA GLY A 47 -3.21 3.38 -10.11
C GLY A 47 -4.22 3.20 -8.99
N ILE A 48 -5.51 3.16 -9.34
CA ILE A 48 -6.59 3.06 -8.35
C ILE A 48 -6.63 1.68 -7.67
N GLU A 49 -6.33 0.58 -8.38
CA GLU A 49 -6.35 -0.77 -7.82
C GLU A 49 -5.34 -0.92 -6.68
N ALA A 50 -4.11 -0.44 -6.90
CA ALA A 50 -3.07 -0.43 -5.86
C ALA A 50 -3.53 0.34 -4.62
N LYS A 51 -4.21 1.48 -4.80
CA LYS A 51 -4.73 2.28 -3.69
C LYS A 51 -5.84 1.57 -2.92
N PHE A 52 -6.71 0.81 -3.57
CA PHE A 52 -7.70 -0.05 -2.88
C PHE A 52 -7.01 -1.11 -2.03
N ARG A 53 -5.96 -1.76 -2.56
CA ARG A 53 -5.20 -2.78 -1.84
C ARG A 53 -4.47 -2.19 -0.63
N ILE A 54 -3.83 -1.03 -0.79
CA ILE A 54 -3.18 -0.31 0.32
C ILE A 54 -4.21 0.07 1.41
N ALA A 55 -5.35 0.64 1.02
CA ALA A 55 -6.42 1.00 1.96
C ALA A 55 -6.89 -0.22 2.78
N LYS A 56 -7.07 -1.36 2.10
CA LYS A 56 -7.47 -2.62 2.75
C LYS A 56 -6.37 -3.17 3.67
N LEU A 57 -5.13 -3.23 3.19
CA LEU A 57 -3.98 -3.78 3.92
C LEU A 57 -3.69 -2.98 5.19
N LEU A 58 -3.70 -1.65 5.06
CA LEU A 58 -3.44 -0.75 6.17
C LEU A 58 -4.69 -0.41 6.97
N GLU A 59 -5.87 -0.94 6.63
CA GLU A 59 -7.15 -0.63 7.31
C GLU A 59 -7.38 0.88 7.49
N ILE A 60 -7.04 1.67 6.48
CA ILE A 60 -7.21 3.12 6.48
C ILE A 60 -8.06 3.59 5.32
N GLU A 61 -8.73 4.71 5.54
CA GLU A 61 -9.50 5.40 4.52
C GLU A 61 -8.57 6.23 3.62
N ILE A 62 -8.71 6.05 2.30
CA ILE A 62 -7.99 6.85 1.29
C ILE A 62 -9.01 7.67 0.50
N ASN A 63 -8.87 8.99 0.52
CA ASN A 63 -9.86 9.90 -0.09
C ASN A 63 -10.20 9.56 -1.55
N CYS A 64 -9.19 9.28 -2.39
CA CYS A 64 -9.42 8.94 -3.79
C CYS A 64 -10.10 7.58 -3.99
N VAL A 65 -9.89 6.61 -3.09
CA VAL A 65 -10.62 5.34 -3.07
C VAL A 65 -12.09 5.57 -2.75
N ASN A 66 -12.37 6.38 -1.72
CA ASN A 66 -13.75 6.69 -1.33
C ASN A 66 -14.49 7.49 -2.40
N ARG A 67 -13.80 8.43 -3.05
CA ARG A 67 -14.34 9.16 -4.19
C ARG A 67 -14.64 8.22 -5.36
N PHE A 68 -13.78 7.23 -5.63
CA PHE A 68 -14.02 6.25 -6.68
C PHE A 68 -15.25 5.40 -6.39
N LYS A 69 -15.36 4.84 -5.16
CA LYS A 69 -16.54 4.08 -4.71
C LYS A 69 -17.85 4.83 -4.95
N ARG A 70 -17.92 6.09 -4.50
CA ARG A 70 -19.10 6.96 -4.69
C ARG A 70 -19.47 7.21 -6.16
N LEU A 71 -18.50 7.15 -7.08
CA LEU A 71 -18.75 7.33 -8.51
C LEU A 71 -19.25 6.05 -9.19
N THR A 72 -18.97 4.88 -8.61
CA THR A 72 -19.29 3.57 -9.20
C THR A 72 -20.46 2.86 -8.52
N GLU A 73 -20.83 3.22 -7.31
CA GLU A 73 -21.94 2.65 -6.52
C GLU A 73 -23.31 3.27 -6.90
N GLY A 74 -23.47 3.71 -8.15
CA GLY A 74 -24.71 4.28 -8.69
C GLY A 74 -25.78 3.23 -8.99
#